data_AF-A0A4Y2LEV1-F1
#
_entry.id   AF-A0A4Y2LEV1-F1
#
_cell.length_a   1.000
_cell.length_b   1.000
_cell.length_c   1.000
_cell.angle_alpha   90.00
_cell.angle_beta   90.00
_cell.angle_gamma   90.00
#
_symmetry.space_group_name_H-M   'P 1'
#
loop_
_entity.id
_entity.type
_entity.pdbx_description
1 polymer ?
#
loop_
_entity_poly.entity_id
_entity_poly.type
_entity_poly.pdbx_seq_one_letter_code
_entity_poly.pdbx_strand_id
1 'polypeptide(L)'
;MHGTRTCDKTNICFCCGGDHTGPCQQPPKCVNCSGSHNTKSRSCPVYIQEQKILELKCHNHITIGEARCIFQQKNAKYAESVKTLPAVPNVEESLNAKFENLLKAVNARFEQQMQLFADMLQKSMNCIMQNFFKLLEQSVDPSLSPARKKKLLSKFLALCLLGMLGAPAKLSRCL
;
A
#
# COMPACT_ATOMS: atom_id res chain seq x y z
N MET A 1 -30.09 -22.70 38.02
CA MET A 1 -29.80 -21.63 38.99
C MET A 1 -30.22 -22.15 40.35
N HIS A 2 -29.33 -22.13 41.35
CA HIS A 2 -29.65 -22.52 42.74
C HIS A 2 -29.45 -21.29 43.64
N GLY A 3 -30.11 -21.25 44.80
CA GLY A 3 -30.02 -20.11 45.72
C GLY A 3 -28.72 -20.14 46.53
N THR A 4 -28.28 -18.98 47.03
CA THR A 4 -27.07 -18.89 47.87
C THR A 4 -27.14 -19.79 49.11
N ARG A 5 -28.35 -20.03 49.63
CA ARG A 5 -28.58 -20.92 50.79
C ARG A 5 -28.47 -22.42 50.46
N THR A 6 -28.51 -22.78 49.18
CA THR A 6 -28.42 -24.16 48.70
C THR A 6 -27.17 -24.36 47.85
N CYS A 7 -26.17 -23.48 48.01
CA CYS A 7 -24.89 -23.57 47.33
C CYS A 7 -23.89 -24.23 48.27
N ASP A 8 -23.45 -25.45 47.93
CA ASP A 8 -22.46 -26.19 48.71
C ASP A 8 -21.02 -25.72 48.44
N LYS A 9 -20.85 -24.65 47.64
CA LYS A 9 -19.54 -24.12 47.25
C LYS A 9 -19.15 -22.93 48.13
N THR A 10 -17.86 -22.89 48.49
CA THR A 10 -17.25 -21.77 49.22
C THR A 10 -17.49 -20.44 48.50
N ASN A 11 -17.84 -19.40 49.26
CA ASN A 11 -18.03 -18.07 48.72
C ASN A 11 -16.66 -17.44 48.39
N ILE A 12 -16.33 -17.36 47.11
CA ILE A 12 -15.10 -16.73 46.64
C ILE A 12 -15.35 -15.26 46.29
N CYS A 13 -14.41 -14.40 46.66
CA CYS A 13 -14.47 -12.98 46.34
C CYS A 13 -14.36 -12.76 44.82
N PHE A 14 -15.33 -12.06 44.23
CA PHE A 14 -15.33 -11.78 42.79
C PHE A 14 -14.19 -10.85 42.34
N CYS A 15 -13.63 -10.05 43.26
CA CYS A 15 -12.54 -9.11 42.99
C CYS A 15 -11.19 -9.82 42.87
N CYS A 16 -10.82 -10.65 43.87
CA CYS A 16 -9.49 -11.23 43.99
C CYS A 16 -9.46 -12.76 43.92
N GLY A 17 -10.61 -13.43 43.97
CA GLY A 17 -10.73 -14.89 43.96
C GLY A 17 -10.43 -15.59 45.29
N GLY A 18 -10.12 -14.84 46.35
CA GLY A 18 -9.85 -15.40 47.69
C GLY A 18 -11.11 -15.64 48.52
N ASP A 19 -10.98 -16.43 49.58
CA ASP A 19 -12.01 -16.65 50.60
C ASP A 19 -11.80 -15.65 51.74
N HIS A 20 -12.66 -14.63 51.81
CA HIS A 20 -12.63 -13.65 52.90
C HIS A 20 -14.02 -13.06 53.15
N THR A 21 -14.29 -12.71 54.41
CA THR A 21 -15.50 -11.98 54.81
C THR A 21 -15.14 -10.51 55.05
N GLY A 22 -15.88 -9.57 54.46
CA GLY A 22 -15.62 -8.13 54.54
C GLY A 22 -14.98 -7.51 53.28
N PRO A 23 -14.60 -6.22 53.32
CA PRO A 23 -14.11 -5.51 52.13
C PRO A 23 -12.80 -6.09 51.59
N CYS A 24 -12.75 -6.30 50.28
CA CYS A 24 -11.57 -6.83 49.60
C CYS A 24 -10.45 -5.79 49.51
N GLN A 25 -9.29 -6.10 50.11
CA GLN A 25 -8.07 -5.28 50.03
C GLN A 25 -7.03 -5.82 49.05
N GLN A 26 -7.29 -7.00 48.46
CA GLN A 26 -6.38 -7.65 47.53
C GLN A 26 -6.50 -7.06 46.12
N PRO A 27 -5.40 -7.05 45.33
CA PRO A 27 -5.45 -6.61 43.95
C PRO A 27 -6.42 -7.47 43.12
N PRO A 28 -7.08 -6.90 42.10
CA PRO A 28 -8.01 -7.65 41.26
C PRO A 28 -7.34 -8.83 40.55
N LYS A 29 -7.96 -9.99 40.63
CA LYS A 29 -7.52 -11.22 39.97
C LYS A 29 -8.73 -12.01 39.51
N CYS A 30 -8.76 -12.32 38.21
CA CYS A 30 -9.88 -13.00 37.59
C CYS A 30 -9.73 -14.50 37.81
N VAL A 31 -10.72 -15.15 38.43
CA VAL A 31 -10.67 -16.61 38.65
C VAL A 31 -10.83 -17.42 37.36
N ASN A 32 -11.40 -16.81 36.31
CA ASN A 32 -11.67 -17.50 35.05
C ASN A 32 -10.46 -17.51 34.11
N CYS A 33 -9.66 -16.45 34.09
CA CYS A 33 -8.53 -16.31 33.16
C CYS A 33 -7.21 -15.91 33.83
N SER A 34 -7.18 -15.81 35.16
CA SER A 34 -6.01 -15.39 35.96
C SER A 34 -5.45 -13.99 35.64
N GLY A 35 -6.22 -13.14 34.96
CA GLY A 35 -5.81 -11.78 34.58
C GLY A 35 -5.94 -10.75 35.71
N SER A 36 -5.34 -9.58 35.53
CA SER A 36 -5.30 -8.44 36.48
C SER A 36 -6.61 -7.63 36.59
N HIS A 37 -7.75 -8.31 36.46
CA HIS A 37 -9.09 -7.71 36.53
C HIS A 37 -10.00 -8.58 37.39
N ASN A 38 -11.13 -8.05 37.86
CA ASN A 38 -12.11 -8.85 38.59
C ASN A 38 -12.92 -9.77 37.66
N THR A 39 -13.59 -10.76 38.24
CA THR A 39 -14.36 -11.79 37.50
C THR A 39 -15.51 -11.23 36.65
N LYS A 40 -15.99 -10.02 36.91
CA LYS A 40 -17.10 -9.37 36.17
C LYS A 40 -16.64 -8.53 34.98
N SER A 41 -15.33 -8.45 34.71
CA SER A 41 -14.81 -7.62 33.62
C SER A 41 -15.30 -8.08 32.24
N ARG A 42 -15.82 -7.14 31.45
CA ARG A 42 -16.22 -7.37 30.05
C ARG A 42 -15.04 -7.52 29.09
N SER A 43 -13.84 -7.12 29.51
CA SER A 43 -12.59 -7.35 28.76
C SER A 43 -11.98 -8.72 29.01
N CYS A 44 -12.56 -9.54 29.90
CA CYS A 44 -12.04 -10.87 30.18
C CYS A 44 -12.14 -11.77 28.92
N PRO A 45 -11.05 -12.40 28.46
CA PRO A 45 -11.07 -13.23 27.25
C PRO A 45 -12.03 -14.42 27.38
N VAL A 46 -12.12 -15.02 28.57
CA VAL A 46 -13.06 -16.11 28.85
C VAL A 46 -14.51 -15.61 28.79
N TYR A 47 -14.79 -14.42 29.34
CA TYR A 47 -16.11 -13.81 29.24
C TYR A 47 -16.51 -13.56 27.77
N ILE A 48 -15.61 -12.98 26.98
CA ILE A 48 -15.84 -12.72 25.55
C ILE A 48 -16.10 -14.02 24.79
N GLN A 49 -15.32 -15.07 25.09
CA GLN A 49 -15.52 -16.39 24.50
C GLN A 49 -16.89 -16.99 24.85
N GLU A 50 -17.27 -16.97 26.13
CA GLU A 50 -18.58 -17.46 26.58
C GLU A 50 -19.73 -16.67 25.94
N GLN A 51 -19.58 -15.36 25.78
CA GLN A 51 -20.58 -14.55 25.11
C GLN A 51 -20.79 -14.99 23.65
N LYS A 52 -19.70 -15.22 22.90
CA LYS A 52 -19.77 -15.74 21.52
C LYS A 52 -20.41 -17.12 21.44
N ILE A 53 -20.14 -17.98 22.41
CA ILE A 53 -20.75 -19.32 22.50
C ILE A 53 -22.25 -19.19 22.76
N LEU A 54 -22.68 -18.28 23.64
CA LEU A 54 -24.09 -18.01 23.91
C LEU A 54 -24.80 -17.39 22.71
N GLU A 55 -24.15 -16.47 22.00
CA GLU A 55 -24.66 -15.91 20.74
C GLU A 55 -24.86 -17.01 19.69
N LEU A 56 -23.88 -17.91 19.52
CA LEU A 56 -23.97 -19.05 18.61
C LEU A 56 -25.11 -20.00 19.01
N LYS A 57 -25.25 -20.29 20.31
CA LYS A 57 -26.33 -21.11 20.85
C LYS A 57 -27.70 -20.53 20.48
N CYS A 58 -27.90 -19.23 20.74
CA CYS A 58 -29.16 -18.56 20.49
C CYS A 58 -29.46 -18.44 18.99
N HIS A 59 -28.46 -18.09 18.19
CA HIS A 59 -28.61 -17.89 16.75
C HIS A 59 -28.94 -19.19 16.00
N ASN A 60 -28.35 -20.32 16.43
CA ASN A 60 -28.53 -21.60 15.75
C ASN A 60 -29.56 -22.53 16.42
N HIS A 61 -30.17 -22.09 17.53
CA HIS A 61 -31.13 -22.89 18.31
C HIS A 61 -30.59 -24.26 18.75
N ILE A 62 -29.32 -24.31 19.15
CA ILE A 62 -28.63 -25.53 19.58
C ILE A 62 -28.44 -25.58 21.10
N THR A 63 -28.00 -26.72 21.61
CA THR A 63 -27.60 -26.83 23.02
C THR A 63 -26.30 -26.10 23.29
N ILE A 64 -26.05 -25.77 24.57
CA ILE A 64 -24.79 -25.13 24.97
C ILE A 64 -23.57 -26.05 24.73
N GLY A 65 -23.74 -27.37 24.86
CA GLY A 65 -22.69 -28.35 24.60
C GLY A 65 -22.29 -28.38 23.13
N GLU A 66 -23.26 -28.39 22.22
CA GLU A 66 -23.03 -28.32 20.79
C GLU A 66 -22.37 -26.99 20.38
N ALA A 67 -22.84 -25.86 20.93
CA ALA A 67 -22.24 -24.56 20.67
C ALA A 67 -20.75 -24.51 21.09
N ARG A 68 -20.40 -25.10 22.24
CA ARG A 68 -19.01 -25.25 22.68
C ARG A 68 -18.19 -26.12 21.73
N CYS A 69 -18.73 -27.26 21.32
CA CYS A 69 -18.06 -28.17 20.38
C CYS A 69 -17.76 -27.47 19.05
N ILE A 70 -18.76 -26.81 18.45
CA ILE A 70 -18.60 -26.07 17.19
C ILE A 70 -17.58 -24.94 17.35
N PHE A 71 -17.65 -24.18 18.45
CA PHE A 71 -16.72 -23.08 18.71
C PHE A 71 -15.27 -23.59 18.82
N GLN A 72 -15.03 -24.68 19.56
CA GLN A 72 -13.72 -25.31 19.69
C GLN A 72 -13.22 -25.85 18.35
N GLN A 73 -14.08 -26.53 17.58
CA GLN A 73 -13.72 -27.08 16.28
C GLN A 73 -13.33 -25.98 15.28
N LYS A 74 -14.04 -24.85 15.25
CA LYS A 74 -13.69 -23.70 14.41
C LYS A 74 -12.32 -23.13 14.77
N ASN A 75 -12.03 -22.99 16.07
CA ASN A 75 -10.71 -22.52 16.53
C ASN A 75 -9.58 -23.51 16.18
N ALA A 76 -9.83 -24.82 16.32
CA ALA A 76 -8.87 -25.85 15.95
C ALA A 76 -8.57 -25.85 14.44
N LYS A 77 -9.61 -25.79 13.60
CA LYS A 77 -9.47 -25.70 12.13
C LYS A 77 -8.71 -24.45 11.70
N TYR A 78 -8.96 -23.31 12.36
CA TYR A 78 -8.20 -22.08 12.11
C TYR A 78 -6.72 -22.26 12.47
N ALA A 79 -6.42 -22.77 13.66
CA ALA A 79 -5.05 -23.00 14.11
C ALA A 79 -4.30 -24.00 13.22
N GLU A 80 -4.97 -25.03 12.71
CA GLU A 80 -4.43 -25.99 11.75
C GLU A 80 -4.14 -25.31 10.39
N SER A 81 -5.09 -24.52 9.88
CA SER A 81 -4.92 -23.78 8.63
C SER A 81 -3.71 -22.85 8.67
N VAL A 82 -3.51 -22.14 9.80
CA VAL A 82 -2.34 -21.27 10.01
C VAL A 82 -1.03 -22.06 10.03
N LYS A 83 -1.02 -23.27 10.57
CA LYS A 83 0.17 -24.15 10.58
C LYS A 83 0.49 -24.73 9.21
N THR A 84 -0.53 -24.96 8.37
CA THR A 84 -0.38 -25.50 7.02
C THR A 84 -0.08 -24.45 5.96
N LEU A 85 -0.08 -23.15 6.32
CA LEU A 85 0.38 -22.12 5.39
C LEU A 85 1.85 -22.39 5.06
N PRO A 86 2.22 -22.51 3.77
CA PRO A 86 3.61 -22.61 3.39
C PRO A 86 4.35 -21.39 3.91
N ALA A 87 5.64 -21.55 4.22
CA ALA A 87 6.48 -20.43 4.62
C ALA A 87 6.29 -19.26 3.63
N VAL A 88 6.21 -18.05 4.20
CA VAL A 88 5.95 -16.77 3.53
C VAL A 88 6.83 -16.40 2.31
N PRO A 89 8.02 -16.98 1.99
CA PRO A 89 8.81 -16.64 0.80
C PRO A 89 8.05 -16.46 -0.52
N ASN A 90 7.06 -17.31 -0.83
CA ASN A 90 6.39 -17.26 -2.14
C ASN A 90 5.50 -16.00 -2.33
N VAL A 91 4.94 -15.47 -1.23
CA VAL A 91 4.13 -14.25 -1.30
C VAL A 91 5.03 -13.02 -1.44
N GLU A 92 6.13 -12.97 -0.70
CA GLU A 92 7.09 -11.86 -0.74
C GLU A 92 7.75 -11.75 -2.12
N GLU A 93 8.18 -12.87 -2.69
CA GLU A 93 8.80 -12.92 -4.02
C GLU A 93 7.81 -12.50 -5.12
N SER A 94 6.55 -12.96 -5.04
CA SER A 94 5.49 -12.55 -5.95
C SER A 94 5.15 -11.05 -5.85
N LEU A 95 5.14 -10.49 -4.63
CA LEU A 95 4.90 -9.05 -4.42
C LEU A 95 6.06 -8.21 -4.96
N ASN A 96 7.30 -8.62 -4.71
CA ASN A 96 8.49 -7.96 -5.24
C ASN A 96 8.48 -7.97 -6.77
N ALA A 97 8.18 -9.12 -7.40
CA ALA A 97 8.07 -9.21 -8.84
C ALA A 97 7.00 -8.27 -9.42
N LYS A 98 5.85 -8.13 -8.76
CA LYS A 98 4.79 -7.19 -9.19
C LYS A 98 5.24 -5.73 -9.04
N PHE A 99 5.93 -5.40 -7.97
CA PHE A 99 6.43 -4.04 -7.74
C PHE A 99 7.48 -3.64 -8.78
N GLU A 100 8.44 -4.52 -9.06
CA GLU A 100 9.47 -4.32 -10.09
C GLU A 100 8.88 -4.12 -11.48
N ASN A 101 7.87 -4.94 -11.84
CA ASN A 101 7.17 -4.79 -13.12
C ASN A 101 6.42 -3.47 -13.23
N LEU A 102 5.79 -3.00 -12.14
CA LEU A 102 5.13 -1.71 -12.10
C LEU A 102 6.13 -0.56 -12.27
N LEU A 103 7.26 -0.63 -11.56
CA LEU A 103 8.32 0.40 -11.64
C LEU A 103 8.87 0.51 -13.07
N LYS A 104 9.17 -0.64 -13.70
CA LYS A 104 9.60 -0.70 -15.10
C LYS A 104 8.56 -0.10 -16.04
N ALA A 105 7.27 -0.42 -15.85
CA ALA A 105 6.21 0.10 -16.69
C ALA A 105 6.07 1.63 -16.56
N VAL A 106 6.16 2.17 -15.34
CA VAL A 106 6.09 3.61 -15.09
C VAL A 106 7.28 4.34 -15.73
N ASN A 107 8.50 3.83 -15.54
CA ASN A 107 9.70 4.42 -16.14
C ASN A 107 9.63 4.41 -17.68
N ALA A 108 9.20 3.30 -18.28
CA ALA A 108 9.03 3.21 -19.72
C ALA A 108 8.00 4.22 -20.25
N ARG A 109 6.91 4.47 -19.51
CA ARG A 109 5.93 5.51 -19.89
C ARG A 109 6.50 6.90 -19.79
N PHE A 110 7.31 7.19 -18.77
CA PHE A 110 7.94 8.49 -18.62
C PHE A 110 8.92 8.76 -19.78
N GLU A 111 9.78 7.79 -20.10
CA GLU A 111 10.71 7.87 -21.24
C GLU A 111 9.96 8.04 -22.57
N GLN A 112 8.87 7.29 -22.78
CA GLN A 112 8.05 7.42 -23.98
C GLN A 112 7.45 8.82 -24.12
N GLN A 113 6.91 9.40 -23.04
CA GLN A 113 6.35 10.75 -23.06
C GLN A 113 7.43 11.81 -23.31
N MET A 114 8.60 11.66 -22.68
CA MET A 114 9.73 12.55 -22.91
C MET A 114 10.20 12.51 -24.36
N GLN A 115 10.22 11.33 -24.98
CA GLN A 115 10.57 11.17 -26.39
C GLN A 115 9.54 11.80 -27.32
N LEU A 116 8.24 11.63 -27.04
CA LEU A 116 7.16 12.26 -27.81
C LEU A 116 7.25 13.78 -27.74
N PHE A 117 7.55 14.33 -26.56
CA PHE A 117 7.75 15.77 -26.38
C PHE A 117 8.98 16.28 -27.14
N ALA A 118 10.11 15.56 -27.06
CA ALA A 118 11.32 15.91 -27.81
C ALA A 118 11.08 15.90 -29.33
N ASP A 119 10.37 14.91 -29.85
CA ASP A 119 10.01 14.83 -31.27
C ASP A 119 9.08 15.98 -31.69
N MET A 120 8.10 16.34 -30.85
CA MET A 120 7.23 17.49 -31.09
C MET A 120 8.03 18.80 -31.16
N LEU A 121 8.96 19.02 -30.23
CA LEU A 121 9.83 20.20 -30.23
C LEU A 121 10.72 20.25 -31.47
N GLN A 122 11.34 19.12 -31.83
CA GLN A 122 12.19 19.03 -33.00
C GLN A 122 11.41 19.33 -34.28
N LYS A 123 10.19 18.79 -34.43
CA LYS A 123 9.30 19.08 -35.56
C LYS A 123 8.90 20.55 -35.62
N SER A 124 8.58 21.15 -34.48
CA SER A 124 8.26 22.58 -34.38
C SER A 124 9.43 23.44 -34.83
N MET A 125 10.63 23.18 -34.29
CA MET A 125 11.86 23.88 -34.71
C MET A 125 12.13 23.70 -36.19
N ASN A 126 12.01 22.50 -36.73
CA ASN A 126 12.21 22.24 -38.15
C ASN A 126 11.22 23.03 -39.02
N CYS A 127 9.95 23.12 -38.61
CA CYS A 127 8.94 23.91 -39.30
C CYS A 127 9.26 25.42 -39.27
N ILE A 128 9.65 25.94 -38.10
CA ILE A 128 10.06 27.33 -37.93
C ILE A 128 11.27 27.64 -38.83
N MET A 129 12.29 26.78 -38.82
CA MET A 129 13.47 26.93 -39.65
C MET A 129 13.13 26.91 -41.14
N GLN A 130 12.26 25.99 -41.58
CA GLN A 130 11.82 25.92 -42.98
C GLN A 130 11.06 27.19 -43.42
N ASN A 131 10.16 27.70 -42.58
CA ASN A 131 9.45 28.94 -42.86
C ASN A 131 10.40 30.13 -42.93
N PHE A 132 11.38 30.17 -42.03
CA PHE A 132 12.40 31.21 -42.02
C PHE A 132 13.27 31.17 -43.29
N PHE A 133 13.68 29.98 -43.76
CA PHE A 133 14.41 29.84 -45.03
C PHE A 133 13.60 30.34 -46.23
N LYS A 134 12.30 30.03 -46.30
CA LYS A 134 11.43 30.53 -47.38
C LYS A 134 11.35 32.07 -47.38
N LEU A 135 11.23 32.69 -46.21
CA LEU A 135 11.22 34.16 -46.07
C LEU A 135 12.56 34.78 -46.51
N LEU A 136 13.68 34.16 -46.14
CA LEU A 136 15.00 34.58 -46.62
C LEU A 136 15.11 34.47 -48.14
N GLU A 137 14.70 33.36 -48.75
CA GLU A 137 14.74 33.22 -50.22
C GLU A 137 13.89 34.27 -50.95
N GLN A 138 12.74 34.62 -50.39
CA GLN A 138 11.85 35.66 -50.95
C GLN A 138 12.41 37.08 -50.85
N SER A 139 13.26 37.35 -49.84
CA SER A 139 13.86 38.67 -49.63
C SER A 139 15.16 38.90 -50.40
N VAL A 140 15.76 37.85 -50.98
CA VAL A 140 16.97 37.96 -51.79
C VAL A 140 16.63 38.46 -53.20
N ASP A 141 17.31 39.53 -53.61
CA ASP A 141 17.10 40.20 -54.91
C ASP A 141 17.06 39.21 -56.09
N PRO A 142 15.96 39.21 -56.90
CA PRO A 142 15.80 38.32 -58.04
C PRO A 142 16.97 38.37 -59.03
N SER A 143 17.62 39.53 -59.17
CA SER A 143 18.70 39.80 -60.12
C SER A 143 20.04 39.12 -59.76
N LEU A 144 20.20 38.61 -58.53
CA LEU A 144 21.41 37.88 -58.15
C LEU A 144 21.53 36.54 -58.87
N SER A 145 22.74 36.23 -59.34
CA SER A 145 23.03 34.92 -59.92
C SER A 145 22.87 33.78 -58.89
N PRO A 146 22.46 32.57 -59.32
CA PRO A 146 22.21 31.44 -58.40
C PRO A 146 23.39 31.11 -57.49
N ALA A 147 24.62 31.27 -57.99
CA ALA A 147 25.85 31.06 -57.22
C ALA A 147 26.02 32.06 -56.06
N ARG A 148 25.63 33.33 -56.27
CA ARG A 148 25.73 34.37 -55.23
C ARG A 148 24.64 34.21 -54.17
N LYS A 149 23.42 33.83 -54.56
CA LYS A 149 22.32 33.49 -53.64
C LYS A 149 22.71 32.32 -52.73
N LYS A 150 23.23 31.23 -53.30
CA LYS A 150 23.69 30.05 -52.56
C LYS A 150 24.82 30.37 -51.58
N LYS A 151 25.77 31.22 -51.97
CA LYS A 151 26.87 31.67 -51.09
C LYS A 151 26.36 32.49 -49.91
N LEU A 152 25.40 33.40 -50.12
CA LEU A 152 24.80 34.21 -49.07
C LEU A 152 24.02 33.36 -48.05
N LEU A 153 23.16 32.46 -48.54
CA LEU A 153 22.39 31.53 -47.70
C LEU A 153 23.32 30.58 -46.92
N SER A 154 24.41 30.10 -47.53
CA SER A 154 25.39 29.24 -46.82
C SER A 154 26.11 29.96 -45.68
N LYS A 155 26.40 31.26 -45.83
CA LYS A 155 27.00 32.07 -44.76
C LYS A 155 26.01 32.30 -43.61
N PHE A 156 24.75 32.51 -43.94
CA PHE A 156 23.68 32.66 -42.94
C PHE A 156 23.47 31.36 -42.14
N LEU A 157 23.38 30.21 -42.84
CA LEU A 157 23.31 28.88 -42.22
C LEU A 157 24.49 28.59 -41.27
N ALA A 158 25.71 28.93 -41.68
CA ALA A 158 26.91 28.74 -40.86
C ALA A 158 26.86 29.55 -39.56
N LEU A 159 26.33 30.77 -39.59
CA LEU A 159 26.16 31.62 -38.40
C LEU A 159 25.12 31.05 -37.43
N CYS A 160 23.99 30.50 -37.93
CA CYS A 160 22.98 29.87 -37.09
C CYS A 160 23.49 28.58 -36.40
N LEU A 161 24.25 27.74 -37.11
CA LEU A 161 24.82 26.51 -36.56
C LEU A 161 25.83 26.79 -35.44
N LEU A 162 26.67 27.82 -35.60
CA LEU A 162 27.61 28.26 -34.57
C LEU A 162 26.89 28.75 -33.29
N GLY A 163 25.70 29.33 -33.42
CA GLY A 163 24.87 29.74 -32.27
C GLY A 163 24.22 28.58 -31.51
N MET A 164 23.90 27.48 -32.19
CA MET A 164 23.22 26.31 -31.59
C MET A 164 24.19 25.32 -30.92
N LEU A 165 25.45 25.26 -31.36
CA LEU A 165 26.51 24.41 -30.78
C LEU A 165 27.06 24.92 -29.42
N GLY A 166 26.57 26.06 -28.93
CA GLY A 166 27.06 26.73 -27.71
C GLY A 166 26.50 26.23 -26.37
N ALA A 167 25.69 25.16 -26.33
CA ALA A 167 25.12 24.64 -25.09
C ALA A 167 25.48 23.17 -24.87
N PRO A 168 26.41 22.83 -23.94
CA PRO A 168 26.52 21.46 -23.48
C PRO A 168 25.35 21.19 -22.54
N ALA A 169 24.33 20.47 -23.02
CA ALA A 169 23.31 19.87 -22.18
C ALA A 169 23.94 18.74 -21.34
N LYS A 170 24.68 19.10 -20.28
CA LYS A 170 24.98 18.18 -19.17
C LYS A 170 23.77 18.14 -18.24
N LEU A 171 22.71 17.45 -18.67
CA LEU A 171 21.66 16.98 -17.77
C LEU A 171 21.88 15.48 -17.55
N SER A 172 22.89 15.15 -16.76
CA SER A 172 23.11 13.78 -16.27
C SER A 172 23.88 13.83 -14.96
N ARG A 173 23.13 13.99 -13.86
CA ARG A 173 23.27 13.29 -12.57
C ARG A 173 22.37 13.96 -11.53
N CYS A 174 21.11 13.53 -11.53
CA CYS A 174 20.34 13.44 -10.30
C CYS A 174 19.87 11.99 -10.20
N LEU A 175 20.75 11.15 -9.67
CA LEU A 175 20.47 9.86 -9.01
C LEU A 175 21.65 9.63 -8.06
#